data_AF-A0A415BSU9-F1
#
_entry.id   AF-A0A415BSU9-F1
#
_cell.length_a   1.000
_cell.length_b   1.000
_cell.length_c   1.000
_cell.angle_alpha   90.00
_cell.angle_beta   90.00
_cell.angle_gamma   90.00
#
_symmetry.space_group_name_H-M   'P 1'
#
loop_
_entity.id
_entity.type
_entity.pdbx_description
1 polymer ?
#
loop_
_entity_poly.entity_id
_entity_poly.type
_entity_poly.pdbx_seq_one_letter_code
_entity_poly.pdbx_strand_id
1 'polypeptide(L)'
;MRVGILNLPFDNNYGGNLQRYALARVLWEMGHDVKHINLRNSYCLPFYKKPYCYAKRLLMKLLGSKSSIFLEQERKREDERMEINAQKFYERYVSHTRAVYGVKEIGQVCRENKFQAVVVGSDQVWRNGMVKGVLGLDNYMLGFIHDEHIKKIAYAVSLGTEQRLGSAQVQRYSKFYNKFSAVSVRESQSVALFDEYGWTEPRAQHVLDPVFLLKKEDYVTLTEKETVEHAAKNRIFCYILDTNKRIEDIIRCKERELESASVTVGLKDTEKVSVEQWLYNIYTCRLMITDSFHGVAFSILFNKPFVFCGNEKRGNMRLRSLYKMFMIDSEQTEHLDWQAINRKIEQFRRVSEDFLNHSLRAE
;
A
#
# COMPACT_ATOMS: atom_id res chain seq x y z
N MET A 1 9.60 8.22 20.45
CA MET A 1 8.24 7.86 20.95
C MET A 1 7.96 6.39 20.71
N ARG A 2 7.00 5.79 21.41
CA ARG A 2 6.41 4.48 21.05
C ARG A 2 5.29 4.69 20.02
N VAL A 3 5.45 4.16 18.82
CA VAL A 3 4.60 4.45 17.66
C VAL A 3 3.93 3.17 17.16
N GLY A 4 2.60 3.20 17.10
CA GLY A 4 1.81 2.20 16.40
C GLY A 4 1.57 2.61 14.95
N ILE A 5 1.81 1.73 13.98
CA ILE A 5 1.44 1.98 12.58
C ILE A 5 0.18 1.19 12.23
N LEU A 6 -0.83 1.85 11.65
CA LEU A 6 -2.04 1.23 11.16
C LEU A 6 -2.15 1.36 9.63
N ASN A 7 -1.96 0.25 8.92
CA ASN A 7 -2.26 0.12 7.49
C ASN A 7 -3.46 -0.80 7.26
N LEU A 8 -3.81 -1.00 5.99
CA LEU A 8 -4.57 -2.18 5.57
C LEU A 8 -3.87 -3.46 6.07
N PRO A 9 -4.60 -4.58 6.23
CA PRO A 9 -3.97 -5.88 6.38
C PRO A 9 -2.93 -6.09 5.27
N PHE A 10 -1.84 -6.77 5.58
CA PHE A 10 -0.97 -7.21 4.51
C PHE A 10 -1.72 -8.24 3.65
N ASP A 11 -1.41 -8.24 2.36
CA ASP A 11 -2.04 -9.11 1.38
C ASP A 11 -0.98 -9.55 0.35
N ASN A 12 -1.43 -10.16 -0.75
CA ASN A 12 -0.59 -10.58 -1.86
C ASN A 12 -0.08 -9.41 -2.75
N ASN A 13 -0.29 -8.15 -2.38
CA ASN A 13 0.24 -7.00 -3.11
C ASN A 13 1.65 -6.63 -2.61
N TYR A 14 2.67 -6.83 -3.45
CA TYR A 14 4.07 -6.48 -3.11
C TYR A 14 4.22 -5.03 -2.67
N GLY A 15 3.53 -4.10 -3.34
CA GLY A 15 3.63 -2.67 -3.07
C GLY A 15 3.17 -2.30 -1.66
N GLY A 16 2.00 -2.79 -1.23
CA GLY A 16 1.49 -2.54 0.12
C GLY A 16 2.42 -3.07 1.22
N ASN A 17 3.06 -4.22 0.98
CA ASN A 17 4.03 -4.81 1.90
C ASN A 17 5.30 -4.00 2.04
N LEU A 18 5.86 -3.55 0.91
CA LEU A 18 7.10 -2.76 0.88
C LEU A 18 6.91 -1.35 1.42
N GLN A 19 5.76 -0.75 1.16
CA GLN A 19 5.40 0.57 1.65
C GLN A 19 5.23 0.57 3.19
N ARG A 20 4.62 -0.48 3.75
CA ARG A 20 4.54 -0.69 5.19
C ARG A 20 5.93 -0.85 5.80
N TYR A 21 6.76 -1.71 5.21
CA TYR A 21 8.14 -1.92 5.64
C TYR A 21 8.91 -0.60 5.65
N ALA A 22 8.82 0.19 4.57
CA ALA A 22 9.54 1.45 4.43
C ALA A 22 9.16 2.46 5.52
N LEU A 23 7.87 2.65 5.79
CA LEU A 23 7.44 3.56 6.86
C LEU A 23 7.90 3.08 8.23
N ALA A 24 7.77 1.78 8.51
CA ALA A 24 8.23 1.21 9.78
C ALA A 24 9.74 1.37 9.97
N ARG A 25 10.51 1.15 8.89
CA ARG A 25 11.96 1.27 8.89
C ARG A 25 12.41 2.71 9.12
N VAL A 26 11.86 3.67 8.40
CA VAL A 26 12.20 5.10 8.53
C VAL A 26 11.91 5.61 9.94
N LEU A 27 10.73 5.29 10.48
CA LEU A 27 10.39 5.71 11.84
C LEU A 27 11.31 5.08 12.89
N TRP A 28 11.73 3.84 12.68
CA TRP A 28 12.72 3.19 13.56
C TRP A 28 14.10 3.85 13.44
N GLU A 29 14.56 4.20 12.23
CA GLU A 29 15.83 4.90 11.99
C GLU A 29 15.82 6.34 12.56
N MET A 30 14.64 6.97 12.63
CA MET A 30 14.43 8.24 13.34
C MET A 30 14.46 8.09 14.88
N GLY A 31 14.69 6.89 15.42
CA GLY A 31 14.85 6.64 16.86
C GLY A 31 13.55 6.36 17.61
N HIS A 32 12.46 6.04 16.91
CA HIS A 32 11.20 5.63 17.55
C HIS A 32 11.16 4.12 17.85
N ASP A 33 10.43 3.73 18.90
CA ASP A 33 10.06 2.34 19.14
C ASP A 33 8.79 2.04 18.35
N VAL A 34 8.94 1.36 17.22
CA VAL A 34 7.89 1.20 16.21
C VAL A 34 7.36 -0.22 16.21
N LYS A 35 6.02 -0.34 16.23
CA LYS A 35 5.33 -1.59 15.93
C LYS A 35 4.19 -1.36 14.96
N HIS A 36 4.13 -2.18 13.93
CA HIS A 36 2.95 -2.25 13.07
C HIS A 36 1.82 -3.01 13.79
N ILE A 37 0.62 -2.45 13.76
CA ILE A 37 -0.59 -3.07 14.29
C ILE A 37 -1.02 -4.14 13.30
N ASN A 38 -0.85 -5.42 13.67
CA ASN A 38 -1.08 -6.58 12.80
C ASN A 38 -2.58 -6.87 12.62
N LEU A 39 -3.27 -5.96 11.93
CA LEU A 39 -4.66 -6.14 11.54
C LEU A 39 -4.78 -7.25 10.50
N ARG A 40 -5.69 -8.21 10.74
CA ARG A 40 -5.99 -9.31 9.84
C ARG A 40 -7.44 -9.32 9.43
N ASN A 41 -7.70 -9.89 8.26
CA ASN A 41 -9.06 -10.14 7.79
C ASN A 41 -9.75 -11.17 8.69
N SER A 42 -11.02 -10.89 9.03
CA SER A 42 -11.87 -11.83 9.76
C SER A 42 -12.81 -12.54 8.79
N TYR A 43 -12.63 -13.85 8.64
CA TYR A 43 -13.47 -14.69 7.78
C TYR A 43 -14.64 -15.31 8.56
N CYS A 44 -14.96 -14.82 9.76
CA CYS A 44 -15.94 -15.48 10.62
C CYS A 44 -17.38 -15.02 10.33
N LEU A 45 -18.25 -15.96 9.97
CA LEU A 45 -19.69 -15.74 10.04
C LEU A 45 -20.14 -15.59 11.50
N PRO A 46 -20.98 -14.58 11.81
CA PRO A 46 -21.64 -14.50 13.12
C PRO A 46 -22.41 -15.79 13.41
N PHE A 47 -22.31 -16.30 14.66
CA PHE A 47 -22.84 -17.62 15.02
C PHE A 47 -24.33 -17.77 14.67
N TYR A 48 -25.13 -16.73 14.89
CA TYR A 48 -26.57 -16.71 14.61
C TYR A 48 -26.91 -16.75 13.10
N LYS A 49 -25.98 -16.39 12.21
CA LYS A 49 -26.16 -16.48 10.75
C LYS A 49 -25.69 -17.83 10.19
N LYS A 50 -24.82 -18.56 10.90
CA LYS A 50 -24.21 -19.80 10.39
C LYS A 50 -25.25 -20.83 9.91
N PRO A 51 -26.30 -21.19 10.69
CA PRO A 51 -27.25 -22.22 10.26
C PRO A 51 -27.96 -21.84 8.94
N TYR A 52 -28.47 -20.60 8.86
CA TYR A 52 -29.17 -20.11 7.68
C TYR A 52 -28.24 -20.02 6.45
N CYS A 53 -27.03 -19.48 6.62
CA CYS A 53 -26.07 -19.35 5.52
C CYS A 53 -25.64 -20.71 4.97
N TYR A 54 -25.33 -21.68 5.84
CA TYR A 54 -24.92 -23.02 5.42
C TYR A 54 -26.07 -23.79 4.78
N ALA A 55 -27.29 -23.73 5.34
CA ALA A 55 -28.47 -24.36 4.74
C ALA A 55 -28.76 -23.79 3.34
N LYS A 56 -28.72 -22.45 3.20
CA LYS A 56 -28.89 -21.79 1.89
C LYS A 56 -27.82 -22.23 0.90
N ARG A 57 -26.54 -22.27 1.30
CA ARG A 57 -25.44 -22.67 0.40
C ARG A 57 -25.53 -24.14 0.02
N LEU A 58 -25.94 -25.01 0.93
CA LEU A 58 -26.20 -26.42 0.64
C LEU A 58 -27.32 -26.56 -0.40
N LEU A 59 -28.45 -25.87 -0.23
CA LEU A 59 -29.54 -25.85 -1.20
C LEU A 59 -29.06 -25.35 -2.56
N MET A 60 -28.32 -24.23 -2.59
CA MET A 60 -27.76 -23.71 -3.85
C MET A 60 -26.80 -24.71 -4.52
N LYS A 61 -26.03 -25.46 -3.73
CA LYS A 61 -25.13 -26.50 -4.25
C LYS A 61 -25.90 -27.68 -4.84
N LEU A 62 -27.01 -28.08 -4.21
CA LEU A 62 -27.94 -29.07 -4.76
C LEU A 62 -28.60 -28.58 -6.06
N LEU A 63 -28.84 -27.27 -6.18
CA LEU A 63 -29.32 -26.61 -7.40
C LEU A 63 -28.22 -26.36 -8.45
N GLY A 64 -27.05 -26.99 -8.33
CA GLY A 64 -25.96 -26.93 -9.31
C GLY A 64 -24.98 -25.76 -9.15
N SER A 65 -25.06 -24.98 -8.07
CA SER A 65 -24.07 -23.93 -7.81
C SER A 65 -22.69 -24.52 -7.51
N LYS A 66 -21.65 -23.94 -8.14
CA LYS A 66 -20.24 -24.26 -7.85
C LYS A 66 -19.71 -23.62 -6.56
N SER A 67 -20.51 -22.75 -5.92
CA SER A 67 -20.11 -22.06 -4.68
C SER A 67 -19.95 -23.05 -3.53
N SER A 68 -18.90 -22.86 -2.72
CA SER A 68 -18.69 -23.71 -1.55
C SER A 68 -19.65 -23.41 -0.40
N ILE A 69 -19.95 -24.45 0.36
CA ILE A 69 -20.71 -24.38 1.61
C ILE A 69 -19.87 -23.67 2.68
N PHE A 70 -18.58 -24.03 2.75
CA PHE A 70 -17.60 -23.51 3.72
C PHE A 70 -16.76 -22.38 3.12
N LEU A 71 -17.43 -21.45 2.44
CA LEU A 71 -16.82 -20.33 1.73
C LEU A 71 -15.78 -19.57 2.57
N GLU A 72 -16.05 -19.38 3.86
CA GLU A 72 -15.16 -18.69 4.81
C GLU A 72 -13.83 -19.43 5.00
N GLN A 73 -13.88 -20.76 5.16
CA GLN A 73 -12.68 -21.57 5.35
C GLN A 73 -11.86 -21.66 4.07
N GLU A 74 -12.52 -21.75 2.91
CA GLU A 74 -11.84 -21.75 1.62
C GLU A 74 -11.15 -20.42 1.34
N ARG A 75 -11.84 -19.29 1.54
CA ARG A 75 -11.24 -17.96 1.40
C ARG A 75 -10.05 -17.78 2.32
N LYS A 76 -10.19 -18.18 3.59
CA LYS A 76 -9.08 -18.11 4.55
C LYS A 76 -7.87 -18.91 4.06
N ARG A 77 -8.07 -20.14 3.59
CA ARG A 77 -6.98 -20.99 3.07
C ARG A 77 -6.36 -20.42 1.79
N GLU A 78 -7.19 -19.87 0.91
CA GLU A 78 -6.73 -19.22 -0.31
C GLU A 78 -5.87 -18.01 0.01
N ASP A 79 -6.34 -17.11 0.88
CA ASP A 79 -5.58 -15.93 1.30
C ASP A 79 -4.28 -16.33 2.03
N GLU A 80 -4.33 -17.28 2.97
CA GLU A 80 -3.12 -17.82 3.64
C GLU A 80 -2.08 -18.36 2.64
N ARG A 81 -2.54 -19.06 1.58
CA ARG A 81 -1.65 -19.56 0.53
C ARG A 81 -1.08 -18.42 -0.31
N MET A 82 -1.92 -17.50 -0.76
CA MET A 82 -1.52 -16.39 -1.63
C MET A 82 -0.61 -15.37 -0.91
N GLU A 83 -0.76 -15.24 0.40
CA GLU A 83 -0.03 -14.31 1.27
C GLU A 83 1.21 -14.93 1.90
N ILE A 84 1.53 -16.20 1.66
CA ILE A 84 2.61 -16.90 2.37
C ILE A 84 3.96 -16.18 2.32
N ASN A 85 4.33 -15.63 1.16
CA ASN A 85 5.57 -14.87 1.01
C ASN A 85 5.47 -13.47 1.61
N ALA A 86 4.29 -12.83 1.54
CA ALA A 86 4.05 -11.56 2.23
C ALA A 86 4.16 -11.71 3.75
N GLN A 87 3.64 -12.82 4.30
CA GLN A 87 3.74 -13.15 5.72
C GLN A 87 5.19 -13.38 6.14
N LYS A 88 5.95 -14.20 5.40
CA LYS A 88 7.38 -14.41 5.67
C LYS A 88 8.16 -13.10 5.68
N PHE A 89 7.93 -12.25 4.69
CA PHE A 89 8.54 -10.93 4.61
C PHE A 89 8.15 -10.04 5.80
N TYR A 90 6.87 -10.01 6.14
CA TYR A 90 6.33 -9.21 7.24
C TYR A 90 6.91 -9.63 8.60
N GLU A 91 6.90 -10.93 8.90
CA GLU A 91 7.45 -11.48 10.15
C GLU A 91 8.96 -11.24 10.29
N ARG A 92 9.68 -11.24 9.16
CA ARG A 92 11.13 -11.05 9.15
C ARG A 92 11.55 -9.59 9.28
N TYR A 93 10.86 -8.67 8.61
CA TYR A 93 11.34 -7.30 8.43
C TYR A 93 10.49 -6.23 9.11
N VAL A 94 9.30 -6.56 9.62
CA VAL A 94 8.39 -5.59 10.22
C VAL A 94 8.12 -5.97 11.67
N SER A 95 8.67 -5.21 12.62
CA SER A 95 8.29 -5.33 14.04
C SER A 95 6.79 -5.07 14.20
N HIS A 96 6.07 -6.00 14.84
CA HIS A 96 4.61 -5.94 14.86
C HIS A 96 3.99 -6.44 16.17
N THR A 97 2.73 -6.05 16.40
CA THR A 97 1.92 -6.57 17.50
C THR A 97 1.46 -8.00 17.24
N ARG A 98 0.82 -8.63 18.23
CA ARG A 98 -0.06 -9.79 18.00
C ARG A 98 -1.14 -9.44 16.98
N ALA A 99 -1.67 -10.46 16.30
CA ALA A 99 -2.76 -10.30 15.35
C ALA A 99 -4.01 -9.72 16.05
N VAL A 100 -4.72 -8.83 15.33
CA VAL A 100 -5.98 -8.22 15.76
C VAL A 100 -7.01 -8.24 14.64
N TYR A 101 -8.29 -8.35 14.99
CA TYR A 101 -9.40 -8.55 14.03
C TYR A 101 -10.47 -7.47 14.10
N GLY A 102 -10.21 -6.38 14.82
CA GLY A 102 -11.12 -5.24 14.91
C GLY A 102 -10.73 -4.19 15.93
N VAL A 103 -11.51 -3.12 15.96
CA VAL A 103 -11.26 -1.90 16.75
C VAL A 103 -11.00 -2.17 18.24
N LYS A 104 -11.79 -3.06 18.86
CA LYS A 104 -11.63 -3.38 20.29
C LYS A 104 -10.24 -3.93 20.60
N GLU A 105 -9.76 -4.84 19.76
CA GLU A 105 -8.44 -5.47 19.91
C GLU A 105 -7.32 -4.51 19.52
N ILE A 106 -7.53 -3.64 18.52
CA ILE A 106 -6.59 -2.55 18.19
C ILE A 106 -6.39 -1.65 19.41
N GLY A 107 -7.48 -1.19 20.04
CA GLY A 107 -7.40 -0.38 21.25
C GLY A 107 -6.69 -1.09 22.41
N GLN A 108 -6.83 -2.42 22.51
CA GLN A 108 -6.12 -3.22 23.51
C GLN A 108 -4.61 -3.24 23.24
N VAL A 109 -4.18 -3.53 22.00
CA VAL A 109 -2.74 -3.54 21.68
C VAL A 109 -2.10 -2.16 21.79
N CYS A 110 -2.85 -1.07 21.53
CA CYS A 110 -2.38 0.29 21.77
C CYS A 110 -2.02 0.51 23.25
N ARG A 111 -2.87 0.04 24.17
CA ARG A 111 -2.61 0.12 25.62
C ARG A 111 -1.49 -0.81 26.07
N GLU A 112 -1.48 -2.06 25.60
CA GLU A 112 -0.45 -3.05 25.94
C GLU A 112 0.96 -2.54 25.58
N ASN A 113 1.11 -1.91 24.41
CA ASN A 113 2.39 -1.37 23.94
C ASN A 113 2.66 0.07 24.41
N LYS A 114 1.70 0.70 25.10
CA LYS A 114 1.77 2.09 25.58
C LYS A 114 2.12 3.06 24.45
N PHE A 115 1.45 2.94 23.30
CA PHE A 115 1.69 3.83 22.18
C PHE A 115 1.40 5.28 22.56
N GLN A 116 2.34 6.16 22.23
CA GLN A 116 2.23 7.60 22.42
C GLN A 116 1.78 8.30 21.13
N ALA A 117 1.92 7.61 19.98
CA ALA A 117 1.39 8.05 18.70
C ALA A 117 0.88 6.85 17.90
N VAL A 118 -0.15 7.08 17.10
CA VAL A 118 -0.60 6.16 16.07
C VAL A 118 -0.54 6.86 14.71
N VAL A 119 0.27 6.29 13.82
CA VAL A 119 0.40 6.73 12.43
C VAL A 119 -0.50 5.84 11.57
N VAL A 120 -1.48 6.44 10.89
CA VAL A 120 -2.31 5.74 9.91
C VAL A 120 -1.81 5.99 8.50
N GLY A 121 -1.89 4.96 7.67
CA GLY A 121 -1.29 4.96 6.35
C GLY A 121 0.17 4.49 6.39
N SER A 122 0.91 4.58 5.29
CA SER A 122 0.45 5.07 3.99
C SER A 122 -0.48 4.05 3.26
N ASP A 123 -1.01 4.42 2.09
CA ASP A 123 -1.88 3.67 1.15
C ASP A 123 -3.32 4.20 1.09
N GLN A 124 -4.17 3.52 0.34
CA GLN A 124 -5.57 3.84 0.08
C GLN A 124 -6.48 3.59 1.30
N VAL A 125 -5.95 3.77 2.51
CA VAL A 125 -6.69 3.66 3.79
C VAL A 125 -7.82 4.69 3.91
N TRP A 126 -7.77 5.77 3.13
CA TRP A 126 -8.84 6.78 3.07
C TRP A 126 -9.75 6.64 1.83
N ARG A 127 -9.57 5.58 1.04
CA ARG A 127 -10.49 5.21 -0.04
C ARG A 127 -11.67 4.42 0.54
N ASN A 128 -12.83 5.07 0.68
CA ASN A 128 -14.02 4.45 1.29
C ASN A 128 -14.38 3.06 0.70
N GLY A 129 -14.31 2.92 -0.63
CA GLY A 129 -14.58 1.65 -1.31
C GLY A 129 -13.59 0.52 -0.97
N MET A 130 -12.35 0.86 -0.61
CA MET A 130 -11.32 -0.11 -0.23
C MET A 130 -11.48 -0.58 1.22
N VAL A 131 -11.88 0.32 2.12
CA VAL A 131 -11.89 0.03 3.57
C VAL A 131 -13.23 -0.46 4.11
N LYS A 132 -14.33 -0.32 3.34
CA LYS A 132 -15.70 -0.67 3.79
C LYS A 132 -15.84 -2.12 4.26
N GLY A 133 -15.11 -3.06 3.64
CA GLY A 133 -15.13 -4.49 3.99
C GLY A 133 -14.15 -4.89 5.10
N VAL A 134 -13.36 -3.95 5.63
CA VAL A 134 -12.29 -4.20 6.59
C VAL A 134 -12.65 -3.52 7.92
N LEU A 135 -12.07 -2.35 8.21
CA LEU A 135 -12.37 -1.56 9.40
C LEU A 135 -13.40 -0.45 9.14
N GLY A 136 -13.58 -0.02 7.89
CA GLY A 136 -14.35 1.17 7.54
C GLY A 136 -13.57 2.48 7.74
N LEU A 137 -13.99 3.52 7.03
CA LEU A 137 -13.26 4.79 6.95
C LEU A 137 -13.17 5.52 8.29
N ASP A 138 -14.22 5.50 9.13
CA ASP A 138 -14.17 6.15 10.46
C ASP A 138 -13.00 5.63 11.31
N ASN A 139 -12.69 4.34 11.17
CA ASN A 139 -11.65 3.68 11.94
C ASN A 139 -10.26 3.93 11.34
N TYR A 140 -10.12 4.01 10.01
CA TYR A 140 -8.88 4.49 9.39
C TYR A 140 -8.67 6.01 9.53
N MET A 141 -9.68 6.75 9.98
CA MET A 141 -9.52 8.11 10.50
C MET A 141 -9.29 8.13 12.02
N LEU A 142 -8.94 6.99 12.62
CA LEU A 142 -8.62 6.84 14.04
C LEU A 142 -9.73 7.36 14.99
N GLY A 143 -10.99 7.26 14.55
CA GLY A 143 -12.16 7.71 15.32
C GLY A 143 -12.37 6.94 16.61
N PHE A 144 -11.81 5.74 16.73
CA PHE A 144 -11.88 4.88 17.91
C PHE A 144 -10.83 5.20 19.00
N ILE A 145 -9.84 6.05 18.69
CA ILE A 145 -8.85 6.49 19.68
C ILE A 145 -9.46 7.69 20.42
N HIS A 146 -9.86 7.49 21.67
CA HIS A 146 -10.44 8.53 22.51
C HIS A 146 -9.45 9.14 23.50
N ASP A 147 -8.29 8.49 23.68
CA ASP A 147 -7.20 9.00 24.52
C ASP A 147 -6.52 10.18 23.83
N GLU A 148 -6.62 11.36 24.43
CA GLU A 148 -6.08 12.61 23.90
C GLU A 148 -4.55 12.69 24.03
N HIS A 149 -3.93 11.82 24.83
CA HIS A 149 -2.48 11.73 24.95
C HIS A 149 -1.83 10.93 23.81
N ILE A 150 -2.63 10.23 22.99
CA ILE A 150 -2.13 9.52 21.81
C ILE A 150 -2.20 10.45 20.60
N LYS A 151 -1.03 10.89 20.12
CA LYS A 151 -0.95 11.69 18.88
C LYS A 151 -1.46 10.88 17.69
N LYS A 152 -2.34 11.48 16.90
CA LYS A 152 -2.92 10.87 15.69
C LYS A 152 -2.28 11.51 14.48
N ILE A 153 -1.63 10.71 13.65
CA ILE A 153 -0.91 11.22 12.47
C ILE A 153 -1.37 10.43 11.26
N ALA A 154 -1.70 11.13 10.17
CA ALA A 154 -1.91 10.51 8.88
C ALA A 154 -0.67 10.75 8.01
N TYR A 155 -0.01 9.68 7.59
CA TYR A 155 1.16 9.78 6.72
C TYR A 155 0.87 9.26 5.31
N ALA A 156 1.04 10.13 4.31
CA ALA A 156 0.89 9.82 2.89
C ALA A 156 -0.36 9.00 2.58
N VAL A 157 -1.49 9.33 3.21
CA VAL A 157 -2.77 8.62 2.97
C VAL A 157 -3.27 8.95 1.56
N SER A 158 -3.98 8.00 0.95
CA SER A 158 -4.48 8.12 -0.40
C SER A 158 -5.99 7.89 -0.43
N LEU A 159 -6.69 8.72 -1.21
CA LEU A 159 -8.08 8.48 -1.57
C LEU A 159 -8.15 7.55 -2.79
N GLY A 160 -7.13 7.56 -3.65
CA GLY A 160 -7.01 6.63 -4.78
C GLY A 160 -8.12 6.72 -5.81
N THR A 161 -8.96 7.75 -5.76
CA THR A 161 -10.13 7.95 -6.60
C THR A 161 -10.44 9.43 -6.73
N GLU A 162 -11.03 9.82 -7.85
CA GLU A 162 -11.63 11.14 -8.06
C GLU A 162 -13.03 11.25 -7.43
N GLN A 163 -13.58 10.13 -6.93
CA GLN A 163 -14.89 10.10 -6.30
C GLN A 163 -14.90 10.93 -5.01
N ARG A 164 -15.70 11.99 -5.04
CA ARG A 164 -15.93 12.88 -3.90
C ARG A 164 -16.86 12.23 -2.87
N LEU A 165 -16.61 12.54 -1.59
CA LEU A 165 -17.50 12.24 -0.48
C LEU A 165 -18.77 13.12 -0.57
N GLY A 166 -19.92 12.56 -0.18
CA GLY A 166 -21.16 13.34 -0.05
C GLY A 166 -21.13 14.26 1.18
N SER A 167 -21.96 15.31 1.22
CA SER A 167 -21.97 16.31 2.30
C SER A 167 -22.09 15.72 3.71
N ALA A 168 -22.98 14.74 3.90
CA ALA A 168 -23.14 14.05 5.19
C ALA A 168 -21.88 13.29 5.62
N GLN A 169 -21.15 12.71 4.66
CA GLN A 169 -19.87 12.05 4.93
C GLN A 169 -18.79 13.08 5.26
N VAL A 170 -18.70 14.17 4.49
CA VAL A 170 -17.76 15.27 4.75
C VAL A 170 -17.93 15.81 6.18
N GLN A 171 -19.17 16.10 6.59
CA GLN A 171 -19.47 16.59 7.93
C GLN A 171 -19.15 15.57 9.03
N ARG A 172 -19.44 14.28 8.79
CA ARG A 172 -19.11 13.20 9.74
C ARG A 172 -17.61 13.08 9.94
N TYR A 173 -16.84 13.03 8.85
CA TYR A 173 -15.41 12.77 8.87
C TYR A 173 -14.58 13.98 9.31
N SER A 174 -15.08 15.21 9.14
CA SER A 174 -14.46 16.44 9.69
C SER A 174 -14.19 16.32 11.20
N LYS A 175 -15.10 15.70 11.96
CA LYS A 175 -14.95 15.49 13.41
C LYS A 175 -13.77 14.58 13.78
N PHE A 176 -13.38 13.68 12.89
CA PHE A 176 -12.21 12.83 13.08
C PHE A 176 -10.95 13.50 12.53
N TYR A 177 -11.05 14.17 11.38
CA TYR A 177 -9.96 14.91 10.76
C TYR A 177 -9.34 15.92 11.73
N ASN A 178 -10.17 16.72 12.40
CA ASN A 178 -9.71 17.77 13.32
C ASN A 178 -9.03 17.23 14.59
N LYS A 179 -9.03 15.91 14.80
CA LYS A 179 -8.32 15.26 15.92
C LYS A 179 -6.92 14.77 15.53
N PHE A 180 -6.54 14.90 14.26
CA PHE A 180 -5.17 14.61 13.85
C PHE A 180 -4.24 15.74 14.26
N SER A 181 -3.08 15.38 14.80
CA SER A 181 -2.01 16.33 15.07
C SER A 181 -1.33 16.77 13.76
N ALA A 182 -1.28 15.88 12.76
CA ALA A 182 -0.74 16.17 11.44
C ALA A 182 -1.36 15.25 10.39
N VAL A 183 -1.54 15.78 9.17
CA VAL A 183 -2.06 15.04 8.02
C VAL A 183 -1.18 15.27 6.81
N SER A 184 -0.83 14.19 6.12
CA SER A 184 -0.19 14.27 4.80
C SER A 184 -0.80 13.26 3.84
N VAL A 185 -0.77 13.61 2.55
CA VAL A 185 -1.39 12.85 1.46
C VAL A 185 -0.38 12.53 0.37
N ARG A 186 -0.64 11.44 -0.37
CA ARG A 186 0.23 10.99 -1.48
C ARG A 186 -0.07 11.69 -2.80
N GLU A 187 -1.28 12.24 -2.95
CA GLU A 187 -1.70 12.94 -4.16
C GLU A 187 -2.00 14.41 -3.88
N SER A 188 -1.39 15.31 -4.65
CA SER A 188 -1.59 16.76 -4.52
C SER A 188 -3.06 17.18 -4.65
N GLN A 189 -3.84 16.45 -5.46
CA GLN A 189 -5.28 16.69 -5.64
C GLN A 189 -6.07 16.48 -4.34
N SER A 190 -5.62 15.61 -3.44
CA SER A 190 -6.28 15.39 -2.15
C SER A 190 -6.14 16.60 -1.22
N VAL A 191 -5.06 17.37 -1.33
CA VAL A 191 -4.90 18.62 -0.56
C VAL A 191 -5.99 19.62 -0.95
N ALA A 192 -6.14 19.89 -2.26
CA ALA A 192 -7.17 20.79 -2.75
C ALA A 192 -8.58 20.32 -2.39
N LEU A 193 -8.83 19.01 -2.45
CA LEU A 193 -10.11 18.44 -2.08
C LEU A 193 -10.43 18.62 -0.58
N PHE A 194 -9.44 18.51 0.29
CA PHE A 194 -9.64 18.74 1.73
C PHE A 194 -9.89 20.22 2.04
N ASP A 195 -9.23 21.13 1.33
CA ASP A 195 -9.53 22.57 1.41
C ASP A 195 -11.00 22.82 1.01
N GLU A 196 -11.50 22.21 -0.08
CA GLU A 196 -12.91 22.29 -0.49
C GLU A 196 -13.89 21.68 0.54
N TYR A 197 -13.46 20.66 1.28
CA TYR A 197 -14.24 20.05 2.36
C TYR A 197 -14.22 20.85 3.66
N GLY A 198 -13.41 21.91 3.74
CA GLY A 198 -13.19 22.66 4.98
C GLY A 198 -12.35 21.89 6.02
N TRP A 199 -11.56 20.91 5.58
CA TRP A 199 -10.66 20.12 6.42
C TRP A 199 -9.27 20.77 6.44
N THR A 200 -9.19 21.96 7.02
CA THR A 200 -8.00 22.82 6.94
C THR A 200 -7.11 22.78 8.17
N GLU A 201 -7.55 22.16 9.27
CA GLU A 201 -6.83 22.12 10.55
C GLU A 201 -6.76 20.69 11.09
N PRO A 202 -5.59 20.02 11.03
CA PRO A 202 -4.33 20.50 10.45
C PRO A 202 -4.40 20.56 8.92
N ARG A 203 -3.65 21.47 8.29
CA ARG A 203 -3.59 21.53 6.84
C ARG A 203 -2.82 20.33 6.29
N ALA A 204 -3.41 19.61 5.32
CA ALA A 204 -2.76 18.46 4.73
C ALA A 204 -1.53 18.84 3.88
N GLN A 205 -0.42 18.13 4.07
CA GLN A 205 0.79 18.31 3.28
C GLN A 205 0.93 17.22 2.20
N HIS A 206 1.34 17.58 0.99
CA HIS A 206 1.68 16.61 -0.05
C HIS A 206 3.10 16.08 0.17
N VAL A 207 3.23 14.77 0.37
CA VAL A 207 4.50 14.09 0.71
C VAL A 207 4.72 12.86 -0.17
N LEU A 208 5.91 12.26 -0.09
CA LEU A 208 6.21 11.02 -0.79
C LEU A 208 5.51 9.81 -0.18
N ASP A 209 5.21 8.86 -1.06
CA ASP A 209 5.01 7.47 -0.67
C ASP A 209 6.21 6.97 0.16
N PRO A 210 6.00 6.23 1.27
CA PRO A 210 7.09 5.69 2.08
C PRO A 210 8.19 4.96 1.30
N VAL A 211 7.87 4.34 0.16
CA VAL A 211 8.89 3.59 -0.61
C VAL A 211 10.04 4.48 -1.11
N PHE A 212 9.80 5.79 -1.25
CA PHE A 212 10.84 6.74 -1.66
C PHE A 212 11.60 7.37 -0.48
N LEU A 213 11.14 7.16 0.76
CA LEU A 213 11.87 7.61 1.95
C LEU A 213 13.17 6.82 2.11
N LEU A 214 13.11 5.52 1.84
CA LEU A 214 14.31 4.70 1.74
C LEU A 214 15.06 4.95 0.42
N LYS A 215 16.34 4.65 0.41
CA LYS A 215 17.19 4.71 -0.77
C LYS A 215 17.16 3.37 -1.50
N LYS A 216 17.64 3.36 -2.74
CA LYS A 216 17.69 2.12 -3.55
C LYS A 216 18.51 1.03 -2.86
N GLU A 217 19.60 1.43 -2.18
CA GLU A 217 20.54 0.53 -1.50
C GLU A 217 19.84 -0.28 -0.41
N ASP A 218 18.91 0.33 0.34
CA ASP A 218 18.17 -0.31 1.43
C ASP A 218 17.36 -1.51 0.90
N TYR A 219 16.79 -1.39 -0.30
CA TYR A 219 16.06 -2.47 -0.95
C TYR A 219 16.96 -3.51 -1.59
N VAL A 220 18.10 -3.10 -2.18
CA VAL A 220 19.06 -4.03 -2.77
C VAL A 220 19.60 -4.99 -1.71
N THR A 221 19.90 -4.50 -0.51
CA THR A 221 20.34 -5.33 0.62
C THR A 221 19.31 -6.39 1.03
N LEU A 222 18.01 -6.18 0.81
CA LEU A 222 16.99 -7.21 1.05
C LEU A 222 17.12 -8.38 0.07
N THR A 223 17.54 -8.08 -1.17
CA THR A 223 17.68 -9.08 -2.23
C THR A 223 18.98 -9.87 -2.14
N GLU A 224 20.07 -9.26 -1.64
CA GLU A 224 21.38 -9.93 -1.48
C GLU A 224 21.37 -10.99 -0.37
N LYS A 225 20.49 -10.82 0.62
CA LYS A 225 20.34 -11.76 1.74
C LYS A 225 19.64 -13.06 1.35
N GLU A 226 19.05 -13.13 0.16
CA GLU A 226 18.27 -14.26 -0.31
C GLU A 226 18.89 -14.86 -1.58
N THR A 227 18.76 -16.18 -1.72
CA THR A 227 19.04 -16.86 -3.00
C THR A 227 17.89 -16.57 -3.96
N VAL A 228 17.94 -15.41 -4.61
CA VAL A 228 16.95 -14.98 -5.60
C VAL A 228 17.29 -15.55 -6.98
N GLU A 229 16.28 -16.07 -7.67
CA GLU A 229 16.37 -16.53 -9.06
C GLU A 229 16.61 -15.36 -10.01
N HIS A 230 17.45 -15.55 -11.03
CA HIS A 230 17.74 -14.49 -12.01
C HIS A 230 16.72 -14.41 -13.16
N ALA A 231 15.44 -14.66 -12.89
CA ALA A 231 14.42 -14.86 -13.92
C ALA A 231 14.32 -13.68 -14.91
N ALA A 232 14.40 -12.44 -14.41
CA ALA A 232 14.23 -11.21 -15.20
C ALA A 232 15.53 -10.45 -15.54
N LYS A 233 16.71 -10.99 -15.16
CA LYS A 233 17.99 -10.28 -15.37
C LYS A 233 18.21 -9.97 -16.85
N ASN A 234 18.39 -8.69 -17.17
CA ASN A 234 18.55 -8.17 -18.54
C ASN A 234 17.38 -8.48 -19.51
N ARG A 235 16.20 -8.80 -18.98
CA ARG A 235 14.98 -9.10 -19.75
C ARG A 235 13.89 -8.07 -19.49
N ILE A 236 12.77 -8.20 -20.19
CA ILE A 236 11.55 -7.45 -19.88
C ILE A 236 10.89 -8.08 -18.64
N PHE A 237 10.62 -7.28 -17.62
CA PHE A 237 9.83 -7.72 -16.47
C PHE A 237 8.45 -7.07 -16.51
N CYS A 238 7.40 -7.89 -16.44
CA CYS A 238 6.02 -7.45 -16.49
C CYS A 238 5.36 -7.68 -15.12
N TYR A 239 4.98 -6.62 -14.41
CA TYR A 239 4.17 -6.73 -13.20
C TYR A 239 2.76 -6.21 -13.48
N ILE A 240 1.82 -7.13 -13.69
CA ILE A 240 0.47 -6.82 -14.15
C ILE A 240 -0.55 -7.30 -13.13
N LEU A 241 -1.33 -6.36 -12.58
CA LEU A 241 -2.39 -6.62 -11.61
C LEU A 241 -3.69 -7.02 -12.30
N ASP A 242 -4.08 -6.30 -13.36
CA ASP A 242 -5.31 -6.55 -14.12
C ASP A 242 -5.01 -6.68 -15.63
N THR A 243 -4.66 -7.89 -16.06
CA THR A 243 -4.34 -8.14 -17.48
C THR A 243 -5.54 -7.93 -18.42
N ASN A 244 -5.25 -7.50 -19.64
CA ASN A 244 -6.20 -7.38 -20.74
C ASN A 244 -5.46 -7.43 -22.08
N LYS A 245 -6.20 -7.58 -23.18
CA LYS A 245 -5.65 -7.69 -24.54
C LYS A 245 -4.69 -6.54 -24.91
N ARG A 246 -5.00 -5.30 -24.52
CA ARG A 246 -4.13 -4.14 -24.79
C ARG A 246 -2.77 -4.30 -24.11
N ILE A 247 -2.74 -4.77 -22.86
CA ILE A 247 -1.48 -5.02 -22.13
C ILE A 247 -0.69 -6.14 -22.80
N GLU A 248 -1.35 -7.23 -23.17
CA GLU A 248 -0.71 -8.35 -23.89
C GLU A 248 -0.11 -7.89 -25.23
N ASP A 249 -0.79 -7.03 -25.97
CA ASP A 249 -0.31 -6.47 -27.22
C ASP A 249 0.90 -5.53 -27.02
N ILE A 250 0.91 -4.73 -25.95
CA ILE A 250 2.07 -3.91 -25.55
C ILE A 250 3.27 -4.80 -25.23
N ILE A 251 3.08 -5.85 -24.43
CA ILE A 251 4.15 -6.79 -24.06
C ILE A 251 4.73 -7.41 -25.33
N ARG A 252 3.89 -8.00 -26.19
CA ARG A 252 4.34 -8.61 -27.46
C ARG A 252 5.06 -7.63 -28.38
N CYS A 253 4.61 -6.37 -28.41
CA CYS A 253 5.28 -5.33 -29.19
C CYS A 253 6.71 -5.10 -28.67
N LYS A 254 6.86 -4.92 -27.35
CA LYS A 254 8.16 -4.68 -26.71
C LYS A 254 9.10 -5.88 -26.74
N GLU A 255 8.57 -7.09 -26.65
CA GLU A 255 9.37 -8.31 -26.81
C GLU A 255 10.02 -8.38 -28.21
N ARG A 256 9.28 -7.99 -29.27
CA ARG A 256 9.82 -7.91 -30.63
C ARG A 256 10.78 -6.75 -30.81
N GLU A 257 10.44 -5.57 -30.32
CA GLU A 257 11.26 -4.36 -30.42
C GLU A 257 12.64 -4.54 -29.75
N LEU A 258 12.67 -5.22 -28.61
CA LEU A 258 13.90 -5.40 -27.82
C LEU A 258 14.58 -6.75 -28.04
N GLU A 259 14.02 -7.62 -28.88
CA GLU A 259 14.44 -9.01 -29.09
C GLU A 259 14.66 -9.74 -27.76
N SER A 260 13.71 -9.59 -26.82
CA SER A 260 13.87 -10.04 -25.44
C SER A 260 12.57 -10.62 -24.91
N ALA A 261 12.61 -11.87 -24.44
CA ALA A 261 11.46 -12.53 -23.85
C ALA A 261 11.10 -11.91 -22.49
N SER A 262 9.81 -11.73 -22.21
CA SER A 262 9.33 -11.20 -20.94
C SER A 262 9.17 -12.26 -19.84
N VAL A 263 9.18 -11.81 -18.59
CA VAL A 263 8.73 -12.58 -17.42
C VAL A 263 7.57 -11.83 -16.80
N THR A 264 6.40 -12.47 -16.72
CA THR A 264 5.18 -11.85 -16.18
C THR A 264 4.85 -12.39 -14.81
N VAL A 265 4.60 -11.48 -13.86
CA VAL A 265 4.16 -11.78 -12.49
C VAL A 265 2.90 -10.96 -12.22
N GLY A 266 1.86 -11.61 -11.71
CA GLY A 266 0.65 -10.97 -11.23
C GLY A 266 0.30 -11.33 -9.79
N LEU A 267 -0.89 -10.94 -9.34
CA LEU A 267 -1.39 -11.25 -8.00
C LEU A 267 -1.59 -12.75 -7.74
N LYS A 268 -1.65 -13.56 -8.80
CA LYS A 268 -1.81 -15.02 -8.70
C LYS A 268 -0.49 -15.78 -8.56
N ASP A 269 0.64 -15.09 -8.72
CA ASP A 269 1.97 -15.70 -8.72
C ASP A 269 2.74 -15.46 -7.41
N THR A 270 2.10 -14.80 -6.43
CA THR A 270 2.72 -14.34 -5.18
C THR A 270 3.07 -15.47 -4.22
N GLU A 271 2.50 -16.66 -4.42
CA GLU A 271 2.94 -17.88 -3.74
C GLU A 271 4.31 -18.34 -4.24
N LYS A 272 4.64 -18.09 -5.51
CA LYS A 272 5.87 -18.56 -6.17
C LYS A 272 6.98 -17.51 -6.16
N VAL A 273 6.61 -16.23 -6.25
CA VAL A 273 7.55 -15.11 -6.31
C VAL A 273 7.51 -14.39 -4.96
N SER A 274 8.65 -14.35 -4.25
CA SER A 274 8.75 -13.63 -2.99
C SER A 274 8.80 -12.10 -3.19
N VAL A 275 8.66 -11.35 -2.10
CA VAL A 275 8.77 -9.88 -2.14
C VAL A 275 10.19 -9.45 -2.57
N GLU A 276 11.20 -10.14 -2.05
CA GLU A 276 12.60 -9.97 -2.37
C GLU A 276 12.88 -10.31 -3.83
N GLN A 277 12.32 -11.42 -4.33
CA GLN A 277 12.43 -11.80 -5.74
C GLN A 277 11.78 -10.77 -6.66
N TRP A 278 10.62 -10.22 -6.27
CA TRP A 278 9.94 -9.18 -7.02
C TRP A 278 10.80 -7.90 -7.10
N LEU A 279 11.39 -7.45 -5.99
CA LEU A 279 12.35 -6.34 -5.97
C LEU A 279 13.54 -6.61 -6.89
N TYR A 280 14.13 -7.81 -6.78
CA TYR A 280 15.29 -8.21 -7.57
C TYR A 280 14.99 -8.20 -9.08
N ASN A 281 13.81 -8.68 -9.46
CA ASN A 281 13.38 -8.70 -10.86
C ASN A 281 13.30 -7.29 -11.44
N ILE A 282 12.78 -6.31 -10.69
CA ILE A 282 12.76 -4.90 -11.13
C ILE A 282 14.19 -4.34 -11.16
N TYR A 283 14.97 -4.56 -10.11
CA TYR A 283 16.34 -4.03 -10.01
C TYR A 283 17.27 -4.53 -11.13
N THR A 284 17.01 -5.71 -11.69
CA THR A 284 17.88 -6.32 -12.72
C THR A 284 17.27 -6.38 -14.11
N CYS A 285 16.00 -6.02 -14.30
CA CYS A 285 15.39 -6.00 -15.62
C CYS A 285 16.01 -4.93 -16.53
N ARG A 286 15.86 -5.15 -17.84
CA ARG A 286 16.17 -4.18 -18.90
C ARG A 286 15.06 -3.15 -19.06
N LEU A 287 13.80 -3.59 -19.00
CA LEU A 287 12.60 -2.76 -19.12
C LEU A 287 11.51 -3.30 -18.20
N MET A 288 10.83 -2.42 -17.49
CA MET A 288 9.64 -2.75 -16.72
C MET A 288 8.36 -2.47 -17.53
N ILE A 289 7.38 -3.36 -17.52
CA ILE A 289 6.02 -3.10 -18.03
C ILE A 289 5.04 -3.30 -16.88
N THR A 290 4.19 -2.32 -16.58
CA THR A 290 3.31 -2.42 -15.42
C THR A 290 2.02 -1.60 -15.53
N ASP A 291 0.98 -2.06 -14.87
CA ASP A 291 -0.25 -1.31 -14.60
C ASP A 291 -0.36 -0.90 -13.12
N SER A 292 0.71 -1.11 -12.34
CA SER A 292 0.77 -0.87 -10.90
C SER A 292 1.53 0.42 -10.56
N PHE A 293 0.97 1.20 -9.63
CA PHE A 293 1.66 2.36 -9.05
C PHE A 293 3.04 1.98 -8.47
N HIS A 294 3.11 0.91 -7.67
CA HIS A 294 4.37 0.50 -7.04
C HIS A 294 5.35 -0.11 -8.05
N GLY A 295 4.86 -0.71 -9.14
CA GLY A 295 5.72 -1.12 -10.25
C GLY A 295 6.47 0.07 -10.85
N VAL A 296 5.76 1.18 -11.08
CA VAL A 296 6.39 2.43 -11.55
C VAL A 296 7.27 3.06 -10.46
N ALA A 297 6.81 3.10 -9.21
CA ALA A 297 7.56 3.71 -8.12
C ALA A 297 8.94 3.04 -7.93
N PHE A 298 8.98 1.70 -7.91
CA PHE A 298 10.24 0.97 -7.82
C PHE A 298 11.08 1.04 -9.09
N SER A 299 10.47 1.16 -10.27
CA SER A 299 11.22 1.42 -11.51
C SER A 299 11.95 2.75 -11.43
N ILE A 300 11.26 3.80 -10.97
CA ILE A 300 11.85 5.13 -10.76
C ILE A 300 12.97 5.04 -9.71
N LEU A 301 12.72 4.42 -8.56
CA LEU A 301 13.71 4.28 -7.49
C LEU A 301 14.97 3.52 -7.92
N PHE A 302 14.82 2.50 -8.77
CA PHE A 302 15.93 1.70 -9.30
C PHE A 302 16.53 2.24 -10.60
N ASN A 303 16.10 3.41 -11.08
CA ASN A 303 16.51 3.99 -12.35
C ASN A 303 16.32 3.04 -13.53
N LYS A 304 15.13 2.44 -13.63
CA LYS A 304 14.75 1.50 -14.68
C LYS A 304 13.78 2.13 -15.66
N PRO A 305 14.07 2.07 -16.97
CA PRO A 305 13.08 2.36 -18.00
C PRO A 305 11.80 1.56 -17.74
N PHE A 306 10.65 2.19 -17.98
CA PHE A 306 9.38 1.52 -17.78
C PHE A 306 8.31 1.94 -18.78
N VAL A 307 7.32 1.08 -19.00
CA VAL A 307 6.08 1.35 -19.73
C VAL A 307 4.91 1.18 -18.76
N PHE A 308 4.15 2.26 -18.57
CA PHE A 308 2.93 2.22 -17.77
C PHE A 308 1.69 2.00 -18.63
N CYS A 309 0.96 0.93 -18.36
CA CYS A 309 -0.19 0.53 -19.16
C CYS A 309 -1.51 1.21 -18.78
N GLY A 310 -1.57 1.91 -17.64
CA GLY A 310 -2.82 2.49 -17.12
C GLY A 310 -3.69 1.49 -16.36
N ASN A 311 -4.23 1.89 -15.20
CA ASN A 311 -5.25 1.12 -14.48
C ASN A 311 -6.27 2.03 -13.79
N GLU A 312 -7.30 2.45 -14.55
CA GLU A 312 -8.35 3.34 -14.03
C GLU A 312 -9.10 2.75 -12.84
N LYS A 313 -9.32 1.43 -12.81
CA LYS A 313 -10.00 0.75 -11.70
C LYS A 313 -9.21 0.91 -10.39
N ARG A 314 -7.88 0.84 -10.46
CA ARG A 314 -6.97 0.99 -9.32
C ARG A 314 -6.57 2.44 -9.03
N GLY A 315 -6.95 3.38 -9.89
CA GLY A 315 -6.79 4.82 -9.70
C GLY A 315 -5.43 5.32 -10.15
N ASN A 316 -5.40 6.01 -11.29
CA ASN A 316 -4.20 6.58 -11.91
C ASN A 316 -3.77 7.93 -11.32
N MET A 317 -4.60 8.56 -10.47
CA MET A 317 -4.31 9.88 -9.87
C MET A 317 -2.97 9.91 -9.14
N ARG A 318 -2.65 8.85 -8.39
CA ARG A 318 -1.37 8.68 -7.68
C ARG A 318 -0.18 8.81 -8.61
N LEU A 319 -0.27 8.18 -9.77
CA LEU A 319 0.79 8.19 -10.76
C LEU A 319 0.93 9.56 -11.43
N ARG A 320 -0.19 10.22 -11.76
CA ARG A 320 -0.17 11.58 -12.31
C ARG A 320 0.49 12.56 -11.33
N SER A 321 0.20 12.43 -10.02
CA SER A 321 0.87 13.23 -8.98
C SER A 321 2.38 12.94 -8.94
N LEU A 322 2.77 11.66 -9.00
CA LEU A 322 4.17 11.24 -9.00
C LEU A 322 4.96 11.79 -10.20
N TYR A 323 4.40 11.68 -11.42
CA TYR A 323 5.04 12.23 -12.62
C TYR A 323 5.20 13.74 -12.53
N LYS A 324 4.19 14.46 -12.02
CA LYS A 324 4.28 15.90 -11.80
C LYS A 324 5.37 16.27 -10.79
N MET A 325 5.50 15.52 -9.69
CA MET A 325 6.54 15.76 -8.68
C MET A 325 7.95 15.61 -9.26
N PHE A 326 8.16 14.58 -10.08
CA PHE A 326 9.48 14.27 -10.63
C PHE A 326 9.72 14.84 -12.03
N MET A 327 8.77 15.63 -12.55
CA MET A 327 8.81 16.21 -13.89
C MET A 327 9.02 15.15 -14.99
N ILE A 328 8.37 14.01 -14.84
CA ILE A 328 8.42 12.90 -15.80
C ILE A 328 7.38 13.16 -16.89
N ASP A 329 7.83 13.13 -18.15
CA ASP A 329 6.94 13.03 -19.29
C ASP A 329 6.46 11.57 -19.44
N SER A 330 5.14 11.37 -19.41
CA SER A 330 4.52 10.06 -19.53
C SER A 330 4.77 9.39 -20.89
N GLU A 331 5.17 10.14 -21.91
CA GLU A 331 5.45 9.61 -23.25
C GLU A 331 6.92 9.19 -23.42
N GLN A 332 7.81 9.58 -22.50
CA GLN A 332 9.26 9.35 -22.61
C GLN A 332 9.85 8.53 -21.45
N THR A 333 9.04 7.65 -20.85
CA THR A 333 9.41 6.89 -19.64
C THR A 333 10.51 5.84 -19.87
N GLU A 334 10.90 5.59 -21.11
CA GLU A 334 12.01 4.70 -21.48
C GLU A 334 13.36 5.42 -21.56
N HIS A 335 13.37 6.76 -21.67
CA HIS A 335 14.56 7.59 -21.84
C HIS A 335 14.57 8.76 -20.86
N LEU A 336 14.69 8.44 -19.56
CA LEU A 336 14.59 9.42 -18.48
C LEU A 336 15.96 9.94 -18.03
N ASP A 337 16.04 11.23 -17.70
CA ASP A 337 17.18 11.80 -16.98
C ASP A 337 17.10 11.41 -15.50
N TRP A 338 17.73 10.28 -15.17
CA TRP A 338 17.79 9.78 -13.82
C TRP A 338 18.48 10.73 -12.84
N GLN A 339 19.44 11.55 -13.29
CA GLN A 339 20.09 12.49 -12.37
C GLN A 339 19.12 13.58 -11.94
N ALA A 340 18.35 14.14 -12.88
CA ALA A 340 17.31 15.12 -12.57
C ALA A 340 16.21 14.55 -11.67
N ILE A 341 15.73 13.34 -12.00
CA ILE A 341 14.70 12.66 -11.20
C ILE A 341 15.19 12.36 -9.78
N ASN A 342 16.41 11.84 -9.62
CA ASN A 342 16.96 11.53 -8.29
C ASN A 342 17.17 12.78 -7.44
N ARG A 343 17.51 13.93 -8.03
CA ARG A 343 17.53 15.22 -7.30
C ARG A 343 16.14 15.61 -6.79
N LYS A 344 15.08 15.38 -7.57
CA LYS A 344 13.70 15.62 -7.14
C LYS A 344 13.26 14.66 -6.05
N ILE A 345 13.59 13.38 -6.16
CA ILE A 345 13.33 12.39 -5.10
C ILE A 345 13.95 12.85 -3.78
N GLU A 346 15.23 13.23 -3.79
CA GLU A 346 15.93 13.71 -2.60
C GLU A 346 15.30 15.00 -2.02
N GLN A 347 14.89 15.94 -2.86
CA GLN A 347 14.19 17.15 -2.42
C GLN A 347 12.88 16.81 -1.69
N PHE A 348 12.03 15.97 -2.30
CA PHE A 348 10.76 15.60 -1.70
C PHE A 348 10.91 14.61 -0.52
N ARG A 349 12.01 13.85 -0.47
CA ARG A 349 12.36 13.00 0.69
C ARG A 349 12.55 13.85 1.92
N ARG A 350 13.36 14.93 1.84
CA ARG A 350 13.56 15.87 2.95
C ARG A 350 12.25 16.48 3.43
N VAL A 351 11.40 16.93 2.51
CA VAL A 351 10.06 17.48 2.84
C VAL A 351 9.21 16.46 3.63
N SER A 352 9.31 15.19 3.26
CA SER A 352 8.52 14.11 3.86
C SER A 352 9.10 13.65 5.20
N GLU A 353 10.43 13.59 5.32
CA GLU A 353 11.14 13.34 6.58
C GLU A 353 10.92 14.48 7.58
N ASP A 354 10.96 15.73 7.12
CA ASP A 354 10.63 16.90 7.93
C ASP A 354 9.20 16.82 8.46
N PHE A 355 8.23 16.44 7.63
CA PHE A 355 6.85 16.23 8.09
C PHE A 355 6.80 15.19 9.23
N LEU A 356 7.45 14.03 9.06
CA LEU A 356 7.49 12.98 10.08
C LEU A 356 8.17 13.45 11.37
N ASN A 357 9.35 14.06 11.25
CA ASN A 357 10.11 14.60 12.37
C ASN A 357 9.31 15.62 13.17
N HIS A 358 8.66 16.59 12.52
CA HIS A 358 7.84 17.58 13.21
C HIS A 358 6.60 16.96 13.86
N SER A 359 5.94 16.03 13.16
CA SER A 359 4.70 15.39 13.63
C SER A 359 4.92 14.49 14.86
N LEU A 360 6.12 13.92 15.00
CA LEU A 360 6.47 12.95 16.04
C LEU A 360 7.43 13.50 17.12
N ARG A 361 7.63 14.83 17.20
CA ARG A 361 8.34 15.45 18.32
C ARG A 361 7.57 15.24 19.63
N ALA A 362 8.32 14.90 20.69
CA ALA A 362 7.81 15.02 22.05
C ALA A 362 7.59 16.52 22.33
N GLU A 363 6.45 16.84 22.93
CA GLU A 363 6.17 18.18 23.46
C GLU A 363 6.94 18.45 24.74
#